data_AF-A0A952C7K2-F1
#
_entry.id   AF-A0A952C7K2-F1
#
_cell.length_a   1.000
_cell.length_b   1.000
_cell.length_c   1.000
_cell.angle_alpha   90.00
_cell.angle_beta   90.00
_cell.angle_gamma   90.00
#
_symmetry.space_group_name_H-M   'P 1'
#
loop_
_entity.id
_entity.type
_entity.pdbx_description
1 polymer ?
#
loop_
_entity_poly.entity_id
_entity_poly.type
_entity_poly.pdbx_seq_one_letter_code
_entity_poly.pdbx_strand_id
1 'polypeptide(L)' 'EEVKKRADFTWSLSSLTFPHQLVRLILAEQVYRACTIIKNEKYHHA' A
#
# COMPACT_ATOMS: atom_id res chain seq x y z
N GLU A 1 -20.08 -3.87 6.53
CA GLU A 1 -19.20 -4.84 7.24
C GLU A 1 -18.82 -6.08 6.43
N GLU A 2 -19.65 -6.58 5.52
CA GLU A 2 -19.41 -7.86 4.81
C GLU A 2 -18.05 -7.94 4.12
N VAL A 3 -17.65 -6.89 3.41
CA VAL A 3 -16.34 -6.81 2.74
C VAL A 3 -15.19 -6.93 3.76
N LYS A 4 -15.30 -6.29 4.93
CA LYS A 4 -14.28 -6.38 6.00
C LYS A 4 -14.25 -7.78 6.63
N LYS A 5 -15.43 -8.41 6.83
CA LYS A 5 -15.52 -9.77 7.38
C LYS A 5 -14.96 -10.84 6.43
N ARG A 6 -15.07 -10.62 5.12
CA ARG A 6 -14.55 -11.54 4.10
C ARG A 6 -13.03 -11.44 3.89
N ALA A 7 -12.44 -10.28 4.20
CA ALA A 7 -11.02 -10.02 3.95
C ALA A 7 -10.14 -10.86 4.88
N ASP A 8 -9.17 -11.58 4.31
CA ASP A 8 -8.21 -12.36 5.10
C ASP A 8 -7.23 -11.44 5.85
N PHE A 9 -6.99 -10.24 5.31
CA PHE A 9 -6.16 -9.21 5.92
C PHE A 9 -6.74 -7.82 5.68
N THR A 10 -6.57 -6.95 6.68
CA THR A 10 -6.93 -5.54 6.59
C THR A 10 -5.72 -4.69 6.93
N TRP A 11 -5.27 -3.85 5.99
CA TRP A 11 -4.17 -2.92 6.20
C TRP A 11 -4.66 -1.51 6.48
N SER A 12 -4.04 -0.86 7.46
CA SER A 12 -4.17 0.57 7.65
C SER A 12 -3.03 1.27 6.92
N LEU A 13 -3.36 2.16 5.97
CA LEU A 13 -2.36 2.95 5.24
C LEU A 13 -1.82 4.12 6.08
N SER A 14 -2.64 4.64 7.02
CA SER A 14 -2.28 5.71 7.96
C SER A 14 -3.42 5.87 8.98
N SER A 15 -3.17 6.62 10.07
CA SER A 15 -4.22 7.13 10.95
C SER A 15 -5.05 8.27 10.33
N LEU A 16 -4.61 8.83 9.19
CA LEU A 16 -5.29 9.89 8.46
C LEU A 16 -6.36 9.35 7.51
N THR A 17 -7.39 10.17 7.25
CA THR A 17 -8.39 9.93 6.20
C THR A 17 -7.89 10.48 4.87
N PHE A 18 -7.66 9.61 3.89
CA PHE A 18 -7.23 10.03 2.55
C PHE A 18 -8.40 10.08 1.56
N PRO A 19 -8.37 10.98 0.56
CA PRO A 19 -9.26 10.92 -0.59
C PRO A 19 -9.11 9.59 -1.34
N HIS A 20 -10.22 9.00 -1.80
CA HIS A 20 -10.20 7.69 -2.43
C HIS A 20 -9.25 7.58 -3.64
N GLN A 21 -9.16 8.64 -4.46
CA GLN A 21 -8.23 8.66 -5.60
C GLN A 21 -6.77 8.61 -5.16
N LEU A 22 -6.43 9.25 -4.04
CA LEU A 22 -5.06 9.26 -3.52
C LEU A 22 -4.66 7.90 -2.95
N VAL A 23 -5.59 7.20 -2.30
CA VAL A 23 -5.36 5.84 -1.76
C VAL A 23 -4.86 4.88 -2.85
N ARG A 24 -5.42 4.96 -4.06
CA ARG A 24 -5.01 4.13 -5.19
C ARG A 24 -3.56 4.38 -5.60
N LEU A 25 -3.14 5.64 -5.63
CA LEU A 25 -1.78 6.03 -5.99
C LEU A 25 -0.78 5.58 -4.92
N ILE A 26 -1.09 5.83 -3.64
CA ILE A 26 -0.24 5.43 -2.50
C ILE A 26 -0.07 3.91 -2.49
N LEU A 27 -1.16 3.15 -2.60
CA LEU A 27 -1.09 1.69 -2.59
C LEU A 27 -0.24 1.14 -3.75
N ALA A 28 -0.39 1.70 -4.95
CA ALA A 28 0.39 1.28 -6.11
C ALA A 28 1.90 1.53 -5.91
N GLU A 29 2.26 2.69 -5.36
CA GLU A 29 3.66 3.03 -5.06
C GLU A 29 4.24 2.12 -3.96
N GLN A 30 3.47 1.84 -2.90
CA GLN A 30 3.92 0.96 -1.81
C GLN A 30 4.12 -0.48 -2.29
N VAL A 31 3.25 -1.00 -3.16
CA VAL A 31 3.42 -2.33 -3.77
C VAL A 31 4.65 -2.35 -4.67
N TYR A 32 4.85 -1.32 -5.50
CA TYR A 32 6.06 -1.18 -6.32
C TYR A 32 7.32 -1.21 -5.45
N ARG A 33 7.36 -0.39 -4.40
CA ARG A 33 8.47 -0.34 -3.43
C ARG A 33 8.73 -1.70 -2.79
N ALA A 34 7.70 -2.40 -2.35
CA ALA A 34 7.83 -3.73 -1.76
C ALA A 34 8.47 -4.71 -2.76
N CYS A 35 8.02 -4.71 -4.02
CA CYS A 35 8.60 -5.54 -5.07
C CYS A 35 10.07 -5.17 -5.35
N THR A 36 10.43 -3.89 -5.42
CA THR A 36 11.82 -3.44 -5.63
C THR A 36 12.73 -3.88 -4.49
N ILE A 37 12.27 -3.76 -3.23
CA ILE A 37 13.01 -4.25 -2.05
C ILE A 37 13.22 -5.76 -2.13
N ILE A 38 12.18 -6.53 -2.44
CA ILE A 38 12.26 -8.00 -2.57
C ILE A 38 13.27 -8.40 -3.67
N LYS A 39 13.36 -7.61 -4.75
CA LYS A 39 14.31 -7.83 -5.84
C LYS A 39 15.75 -7.40 -5.52
N ASN A 40 16.02 -6.84 -4.34
CA ASN A 40 17.30 -6.22 -4.00
C ASN A 40 17.74 -5.12 -5.00
N GLU A 41 16.78 -4.51 -5.70
CA GLU A 41 17.05 -3.38 -6.58
C GLU A 41 17.19 -2.11 -5.73
N LYS A 42 18.07 -1.18 -6.15
CA LYS A 42 18.26 0.09 -5.44
C LYS A 42 17.01 0.96 -5.58
N TYR A 43 16.10 0.84 -4.63
CA TYR A 43 14.93 1.73 -4.53
C TYR A 43 15.32 3.10 -3.95
N HIS A 44 16.32 3.14 -3.07
CA HIS A 44 16.81 4.38 -2.47
C HIS A 44 17.88 5.03 -3.34
N HIS A 45 17.45 5.95 -4.20
CA HIS A 45 18.31 7.03 -4.68
C HIS A 45 18.29 8.13 -3.61
N ALA A 46 19.20 8.02 -2.63
CA ALA A 46 19.57 9.12 -1.76
C ALA A 46 20.61 10.01 -2.47
#